data_AF-A0A9X3L357-F1
#
_entry.id   AF-A0A9X3L357-F1
#
_cell.length_a   1.000
_cell.length_b   1.000
_cell.length_c   1.000
_cell.angle_alpha   90.00
_cell.angle_beta   90.00
_cell.angle_gamma   90.00
#
_symmetry.space_group_name_H-M   'P 1'
#
loop_
_entity.id
_entity.type
_entity.pdbx_description
1 polymer ?
#
loop_
_entity_poly.entity_id
_entity_poly.type
_entity_poly.pdbx_seq_one_letter_code
_entity_poly.pdbx_strand_id
1 'polypeptide(L)'
;MKPSRNKVIITCAITGSVHTPSMSPHLPVTPDQIAQAAIEAAQAGAAIVHLHARQPDTGQPTQDPALYAQFLPRIKEASDVVINITTGGSPILPLADRMAPALRFKPEVASLNMGSMNFGMYELLERFKAFEHAWERPYLEGSNDLIFKNTFKDIEHILASCGDNGTRFEIECYDIGHLYTAAHFVDRKLLKPPFLIQSVFGIRGGIGTHPEDVMMMKRTADRLFGADYTWSVLAAGRKQTPLATMAATMGGNVRVGLEDSLWDGPGELARSNADQVRRIRRILEDLSLQVATPDEARATLQLKGGHDVAF
;
A
#
# COMPACT_ATOMS: atom_id res chain seq x y z
N MET A 1 -30.78 -9.59 -2.10
CA MET A 1 -30.03 -9.38 -0.85
C MET A 1 -28.66 -8.85 -1.21
N LYS A 2 -28.26 -7.66 -0.72
CA LYS A 2 -26.86 -7.21 -0.87
C LYS A 2 -25.96 -8.25 -0.15
N PRO A 3 -24.84 -8.70 -0.74
CA PRO A 3 -23.94 -9.61 -0.06
C PRO A 3 -23.50 -8.98 1.28
N SER A 4 -23.35 -9.83 2.30
CA SER A 4 -23.09 -9.42 3.70
C SER A 4 -21.86 -8.51 3.77
N ARG A 5 -22.10 -7.20 3.85
CA ARG A 5 -21.10 -6.13 3.83
C ARG A 5 -20.34 -5.97 5.16
N ASN A 6 -20.26 -7.05 5.94
CA ASN A 6 -19.71 -7.06 7.29
C ASN A 6 -18.23 -7.48 7.33
N LYS A 7 -17.61 -7.79 6.18
CA LYS A 7 -16.21 -8.23 6.07
C LYS A 7 -15.31 -7.08 5.62
N VAL A 8 -14.33 -6.74 6.44
CA VAL A 8 -13.37 -5.66 6.21
C VAL A 8 -12.02 -6.27 5.84
N ILE A 9 -11.51 -5.92 4.67
CA ILE A 9 -10.16 -6.28 4.23
C ILE A 9 -9.17 -5.41 5.01
N ILE A 10 -8.25 -6.06 5.73
CA ILE A 10 -7.08 -5.40 6.30
C ILE A 10 -5.91 -5.63 5.33
N THR A 11 -5.36 -4.55 4.81
CA THR A 11 -4.08 -4.56 4.09
C THR A 11 -2.96 -4.17 5.06
N CYS A 12 -1.85 -4.90 5.06
CA CYS A 12 -0.66 -4.54 5.84
C CYS A 12 0.51 -4.20 4.92
N ALA A 13 0.95 -2.94 4.94
CA ALA A 13 2.07 -2.44 4.17
C ALA A 13 3.36 -2.53 5.00
N ILE A 14 4.24 -3.46 4.61
CA ILE A 14 5.22 -4.04 5.53
C ILE A 14 6.39 -3.10 5.83
N THR A 15 6.93 -2.40 4.83
CA THR A 15 8.15 -1.61 5.00
C THR A 15 8.25 -0.36 4.13
N GLY A 16 7.66 -0.37 2.93
CA GLY A 16 7.67 0.78 2.03
C GLY A 16 9.03 1.30 1.61
N SER A 17 9.04 2.57 1.21
CA SER A 17 10.24 3.31 0.80
C SER A 17 10.35 4.70 1.45
N VAL A 18 9.40 5.11 2.30
CA VAL A 18 9.40 6.42 2.96
C VAL A 18 10.28 6.41 4.21
N HIS A 19 9.97 5.54 5.16
CA HIS A 19 10.76 5.41 6.38
C HIS A 19 12.14 4.81 6.10
N THR A 20 13.14 5.22 6.87
CA THR A 20 14.52 4.73 6.77
C THR A 20 14.91 3.95 8.04
N PRO A 21 15.91 3.04 7.98
CA PRO A 21 16.27 2.18 9.12
C PRO A 21 16.54 2.94 10.42
N SER A 22 17.18 4.12 10.33
CA SER A 22 17.51 4.92 11.51
C SER A 22 16.30 5.49 12.26
N MET A 23 15.10 5.44 11.65
CA MET A 23 13.88 5.95 12.27
C MET A 23 13.23 4.95 13.24
N SER A 24 13.47 3.65 13.05
CA SER A 24 12.94 2.60 13.92
C SER A 24 13.75 1.30 13.75
N PRO A 25 14.21 0.68 14.86
CA PRO A 25 14.87 -0.63 14.80
C PRO A 25 13.91 -1.77 14.40
N HIS A 26 12.61 -1.48 14.33
CA HIS A 26 11.56 -2.44 13.96
C HIS A 26 11.18 -2.39 12.49
N LEU A 27 11.76 -1.46 11.70
CA LEU A 27 11.50 -1.39 10.27
C LEU A 27 12.11 -2.62 9.56
N PRO A 28 11.31 -3.46 8.88
CA PRO A 28 11.85 -4.64 8.21
C PRO A 28 12.75 -4.25 7.03
N VAL A 29 14.00 -4.73 7.02
CA VAL A 29 15.00 -4.41 5.99
C VAL A 29 15.34 -5.64 5.15
N THR A 30 15.77 -6.73 5.78
CA THR A 30 16.24 -7.91 5.05
C THR A 30 15.07 -8.71 4.48
N PRO A 31 15.29 -9.53 3.42
CA PRO A 31 14.27 -10.45 2.92
C PRO A 31 13.66 -11.35 4.01
N ASP A 32 14.47 -11.82 4.95
CA ASP A 32 14.01 -12.61 6.10
C ASP A 32 13.05 -11.82 7.00
N GLN A 33 13.41 -10.58 7.33
CA GLN A 33 12.57 -9.71 8.16
C GLN A 33 11.27 -9.36 7.45
N ILE A 34 11.32 -9.08 6.14
CA ILE A 34 10.13 -8.77 5.33
C ILE A 34 9.20 -9.99 5.24
N ALA A 35 9.73 -11.17 4.97
CA ALA A 35 8.95 -12.41 4.93
C ALA A 35 8.28 -12.68 6.28
N GLN A 36 9.05 -12.63 7.37
CA GLN A 36 8.54 -12.87 8.71
C GLN A 36 7.46 -11.85 9.09
N ALA A 37 7.69 -10.57 8.85
CA ALA A 37 6.73 -9.51 9.16
C ALA A 37 5.42 -9.67 8.35
N ALA A 38 5.50 -10.10 7.09
CA ALA A 38 4.33 -10.37 6.26
C ALA A 38 3.53 -11.58 6.78
N ILE A 39 4.20 -12.66 7.15
CA ILE A 39 3.57 -13.86 7.71
C ILE A 39 2.88 -13.54 9.05
N GLU A 40 3.55 -12.80 9.94
CA GLU A 40 2.98 -12.38 11.22
C GLU A 40 1.78 -11.44 11.05
N ALA A 41 1.86 -10.52 10.07
CA ALA A 41 0.73 -9.66 9.73
C ALA A 41 -0.47 -10.47 9.23
N ALA A 42 -0.25 -11.48 8.38
CA ALA A 42 -1.28 -12.38 7.90
C ALA A 42 -1.92 -13.17 9.06
N GLN A 43 -1.10 -13.75 9.94
CA GLN A 43 -1.56 -14.46 11.15
C GLN A 43 -2.37 -13.56 12.09
N ALA A 44 -2.03 -12.27 12.17
CA ALA A 44 -2.80 -11.29 12.95
C ALA A 44 -4.16 -10.95 12.33
N GLY A 45 -4.35 -11.17 11.03
CA GLY A 45 -5.61 -10.95 10.32
C GLY A 45 -5.50 -10.09 9.05
N ALA A 46 -4.30 -9.79 8.55
CA ALA A 46 -4.16 -9.13 7.26
C ALA A 46 -4.58 -10.10 6.13
N ALA A 47 -5.50 -9.67 5.28
CA ALA A 47 -5.92 -10.43 4.10
C ALA A 47 -5.02 -10.16 2.89
N ILE A 48 -4.38 -8.98 2.88
CA ILE A 48 -3.46 -8.53 1.84
C ILE A 48 -2.18 -8.02 2.52
N VAL A 49 -1.01 -8.37 2.01
CA VAL A 49 0.27 -7.73 2.37
C VAL A 49 0.81 -6.94 1.18
N HIS A 50 1.16 -5.69 1.41
CA HIS A 50 1.77 -4.80 0.42
C HIS A 50 3.28 -4.75 0.64
N LEU A 51 4.04 -5.05 -0.42
CA LEU A 51 5.45 -5.39 -0.33
C LEU A 51 6.33 -4.45 -1.16
N HIS A 52 7.43 -4.09 -0.51
CA HIS A 52 8.58 -3.39 -1.06
C HIS A 52 9.84 -4.23 -0.74
N ALA A 53 10.89 -4.07 -1.53
CA ALA A 53 12.22 -4.60 -1.20
C ALA A 53 13.18 -3.49 -0.77
N ARG A 54 14.18 -3.88 0.03
CA ARG A 54 15.26 -3.01 0.50
C ARG A 54 16.59 -3.74 0.35
N GLN A 55 17.66 -2.97 0.19
CA GLN A 55 19.01 -3.49 0.20
C GLN A 55 19.31 -4.10 1.58
N PRO A 56 19.70 -5.38 1.69
CA PRO A 56 19.83 -6.05 2.98
C PRO A 56 20.82 -5.37 3.94
N ASP A 57 21.91 -4.82 3.41
CA ASP A 57 23.00 -4.25 4.21
C ASP A 57 22.72 -2.81 4.69
N THR A 58 21.84 -2.08 4.01
CA THR A 58 21.66 -0.63 4.23
C THR A 58 20.22 -0.18 4.40
N GLY A 59 19.24 -1.04 4.10
CA GLY A 59 17.83 -0.68 4.08
C GLY A 59 17.41 0.27 2.96
N GLN A 60 18.30 0.60 2.02
CA GLN A 60 17.98 1.48 0.90
C GLN A 60 16.88 0.85 0.02
N PRO A 61 15.81 1.59 -0.34
CA PRO A 61 14.78 1.07 -1.23
C PRO A 61 15.36 0.58 -2.56
N THR A 62 14.84 -0.55 -3.05
CA THR A 62 15.24 -1.14 -4.32
C THR A 62 14.07 -1.88 -4.95
N GLN A 63 14.07 -1.96 -6.28
CA GLN A 63 13.12 -2.76 -7.05
C GLN A 63 13.79 -3.93 -7.76
N ASP A 64 14.96 -4.36 -7.28
CA ASP A 64 15.65 -5.54 -7.81
C ASP A 64 14.80 -6.80 -7.61
N PRO A 65 14.30 -7.44 -8.69
CA PRO A 65 13.49 -8.64 -8.57
C PRO A 65 14.24 -9.82 -7.93
N ALA A 66 15.59 -9.83 -7.92
CA ALA A 66 16.36 -10.87 -7.23
C ALA A 66 16.17 -10.84 -5.71
N LEU A 67 15.93 -9.66 -5.10
CA LEU A 67 15.63 -9.55 -3.68
C LEU A 67 14.19 -9.97 -3.37
N TYR A 68 13.23 -9.64 -4.24
CA TYR A 68 11.86 -10.15 -4.14
C TYR A 68 11.80 -11.68 -4.18
N ALA A 69 12.60 -12.32 -5.05
CA ALA A 69 12.67 -13.78 -5.16
C ALA A 69 13.05 -14.48 -3.84
N GLN A 70 13.68 -13.77 -2.89
CA GLN A 70 14.12 -14.34 -1.62
C GLN A 70 13.02 -14.38 -0.56
N PHE A 71 11.96 -13.58 -0.68
CA PHE A 71 10.87 -13.53 0.31
C PHE A 71 9.50 -13.93 -0.24
N LEU A 72 9.21 -13.71 -1.53
CA LEU A 72 7.90 -14.01 -2.10
C LEU A 72 7.49 -15.50 -1.97
N PRO A 73 8.35 -16.48 -2.34
CA PRO A 73 7.99 -17.90 -2.21
C PRO A 73 7.77 -18.32 -0.76
N ARG A 74 8.55 -17.76 0.18
CA ARG A 74 8.44 -18.08 1.61
C ARG A 74 7.13 -17.60 2.22
N ILE A 75 6.68 -16.41 1.83
CA ILE A 75 5.38 -15.89 2.27
C ILE A 75 4.26 -16.79 1.73
N LYS A 76 4.31 -17.13 0.44
CA LYS A 76 3.33 -18.01 -0.22
C LYS A 76 3.29 -19.42 0.37
N GLU A 77 4.44 -19.99 0.73
CA GLU A 77 4.52 -21.31 1.36
C GLU A 77 3.94 -21.30 2.78
N ALA A 78 4.14 -20.21 3.52
CA ALA A 78 3.72 -20.11 4.92
C ALA A 78 2.30 -19.56 5.12
N SER A 79 1.68 -18.95 4.10
CA SER A 79 0.40 -18.27 4.22
C SER A 79 -0.33 -18.10 2.88
N ASP A 80 -1.65 -18.22 2.90
CA ASP A 80 -2.53 -17.91 1.76
C ASP A 80 -2.77 -16.40 1.56
N VAL A 81 -2.06 -15.53 2.28
CA VAL A 81 -2.26 -14.07 2.18
C VAL A 81 -2.09 -13.57 0.75
N VAL A 82 -2.93 -12.63 0.32
CA VAL A 82 -2.79 -12.00 -0.98
C VAL A 82 -1.54 -11.13 -0.98
N ILE A 83 -0.66 -11.36 -1.95
CA ILE A 83 0.55 -10.57 -2.12
C ILE A 83 0.29 -9.44 -3.12
N ASN A 84 0.46 -8.21 -2.64
CA ASN A 84 0.44 -6.98 -3.43
C ASN A 84 1.87 -6.45 -3.60
N ILE A 85 2.35 -6.37 -4.84
CA ILE A 85 3.70 -5.86 -5.16
C ILE A 85 3.61 -4.42 -5.62
N THR A 86 4.40 -3.55 -5.02
CA THR A 86 4.49 -2.14 -5.43
C THR A 86 4.95 -1.98 -6.89
N THR A 87 4.31 -1.08 -7.63
CA THR A 87 4.91 -0.44 -8.83
C THR A 87 5.29 1.02 -8.55
N GLY A 88 5.17 1.47 -7.30
CA GLY A 88 5.70 2.74 -6.83
C GLY A 88 7.18 2.64 -6.52
N GLY A 89 7.58 1.66 -5.71
CA GLY A 89 8.96 1.50 -5.25
C GLY A 89 9.44 2.75 -4.52
N SER A 90 10.60 3.28 -4.89
CA SER A 90 11.03 4.62 -4.48
C SER A 90 10.71 5.65 -5.58
N PRO A 91 10.25 6.87 -5.22
CA PRO A 91 9.91 7.89 -6.21
C PRO A 91 11.08 8.34 -7.10
N ILE A 92 12.34 8.06 -6.71
CA ILE A 92 13.53 8.38 -7.50
C ILE A 92 13.80 7.40 -8.66
N LEU A 93 13.15 6.22 -8.63
CA LEU A 93 13.45 5.16 -9.59
C LEU A 93 12.78 5.40 -10.95
N PRO A 94 13.46 5.08 -12.06
CA PRO A 94 12.86 5.00 -13.38
C PRO A 94 11.65 4.05 -13.41
N LEU A 95 10.69 4.31 -14.32
CA LEU A 95 9.49 3.50 -14.46
C LEU A 95 9.79 2.01 -14.70
N ALA A 96 10.78 1.71 -15.56
CA ALA A 96 11.15 0.33 -15.90
C ALA A 96 11.57 -0.47 -14.66
N ASP A 97 12.41 0.13 -13.82
CA ASP A 97 12.87 -0.47 -12.56
C ASP A 97 11.71 -0.66 -11.61
N ARG A 98 10.84 0.36 -11.50
CA ARG A 98 9.66 0.33 -10.63
C ARG A 98 8.72 -0.83 -10.92
N MET A 99 8.48 -1.15 -12.20
CA MET A 99 7.57 -2.24 -12.58
C MET A 99 8.24 -3.62 -12.67
N ALA A 100 9.57 -3.70 -12.65
CA ALA A 100 10.29 -4.94 -12.90
C ALA A 100 9.85 -6.12 -11.99
N PRO A 101 9.60 -5.93 -10.68
CA PRO A 101 9.09 -7.00 -9.84
C PRO A 101 7.70 -7.48 -10.26
N ALA A 102 6.76 -6.57 -10.50
CA ALA A 102 5.40 -6.93 -10.88
C ALA A 102 5.36 -7.66 -12.25
N LEU A 103 6.20 -7.25 -13.20
CA LEU A 103 6.31 -7.93 -14.50
C LEU A 103 6.90 -9.33 -14.39
N ARG A 104 7.94 -9.51 -13.55
CA ARG A 104 8.59 -10.81 -13.36
C ARG A 104 7.68 -11.79 -12.64
N PHE A 105 7.08 -11.34 -11.53
CA PHE A 105 6.39 -12.21 -10.57
C PHE A 105 4.89 -12.33 -10.83
N LYS A 106 4.32 -11.48 -11.70
CA LYS A 106 2.91 -11.55 -12.11
C LYS A 106 1.99 -11.72 -10.88
N PRO A 107 2.03 -10.81 -9.90
CA PRO A 107 1.29 -11.00 -8.65
C PRO A 107 -0.23 -10.96 -8.87
N GLU A 108 -0.99 -11.39 -7.88
CA GLU A 108 -2.45 -11.20 -7.88
C GLU A 108 -2.81 -9.72 -7.90
N VAL A 109 -2.12 -8.92 -7.09
CA VAL A 109 -2.31 -7.47 -6.97
C VAL A 109 -0.99 -6.75 -7.16
N ALA A 110 -1.02 -5.59 -7.80
CA ALA A 110 0.07 -4.63 -7.78
C ALA A 110 -0.45 -3.22 -7.47
N SER A 111 0.32 -2.41 -6.76
CA SER A 111 -0.06 -1.02 -6.50
C SER A 111 0.11 -0.18 -7.78
N LEU A 112 -0.79 0.78 -8.01
CA LEU A 112 -0.79 1.65 -9.19
C LEU A 112 -1.06 3.09 -8.77
N ASN A 113 -0.04 3.93 -8.92
CA ASN A 113 -0.10 5.34 -8.56
C ASN A 113 -0.78 6.16 -9.65
N MET A 114 -1.87 6.85 -9.29
CA MET A 114 -2.78 7.46 -10.28
C MET A 114 -2.47 8.91 -10.68
N GLY A 115 -1.28 9.42 -10.36
CA GLY A 115 -0.88 10.75 -10.79
C GLY A 115 0.53 11.13 -10.43
N SER A 116 1.06 12.10 -11.17
CA SER A 116 2.34 12.73 -10.84
C SER A 116 2.12 13.77 -9.77
N MET A 117 2.96 13.77 -8.74
CA MET A 117 2.82 14.68 -7.61
C MET A 117 4.16 14.98 -6.96
N ASN A 118 4.25 16.08 -6.23
CA ASN A 118 5.33 16.27 -5.26
C ASN A 118 5.18 15.20 -4.16
N PHE A 119 6.30 14.69 -3.64
CA PHE A 119 6.30 13.69 -2.57
C PHE A 119 7.36 14.05 -1.53
N GLY A 120 7.01 14.99 -0.64
CA GLY A 120 7.94 15.57 0.32
C GLY A 120 8.17 14.69 1.55
N MET A 121 9.40 14.24 1.75
CA MET A 121 9.86 13.50 2.93
C MET A 121 10.87 14.31 3.77
N TYR A 122 11.37 15.43 3.24
CA TYR A 122 12.43 16.24 3.83
C TYR A 122 12.09 16.76 5.25
N GLU A 123 10.82 16.98 5.56
CA GLU A 123 10.37 17.41 6.90
C GLU A 123 10.67 16.35 7.98
N LEU A 124 10.88 15.08 7.60
CA LEU A 124 11.32 14.04 8.55
C LEU A 124 12.70 14.34 9.15
N LEU A 125 13.55 15.11 8.46
CA LEU A 125 14.83 15.59 8.97
C LEU A 125 14.67 16.55 10.16
N GLU A 126 13.48 17.14 10.37
CA GLU A 126 13.20 17.95 11.56
C GLU A 126 13.14 17.09 12.82
N ARG A 127 12.64 15.84 12.70
CA ARG A 127 12.50 14.88 13.80
C ARG A 127 13.72 13.98 13.97
N PHE A 128 14.24 13.44 12.87
CA PHE A 128 15.33 12.47 12.89
C PHE A 128 16.65 13.14 12.52
N LYS A 129 17.63 13.10 13.44
CA LYS A 129 18.91 13.82 13.31
C LYS A 129 20.11 12.92 13.08
N ALA A 130 20.08 11.72 13.65
CA ALA A 130 21.13 10.71 13.52
C ALA A 130 20.71 9.67 12.48
N PHE A 131 21.65 9.28 11.62
CA PHE A 131 21.45 8.30 10.56
C PHE A 131 22.63 7.31 10.53
N GLU A 132 22.31 6.02 10.45
CA GLU A 132 23.25 4.90 10.40
C GLU A 132 23.88 4.75 9.02
N HIS A 133 23.14 5.07 7.95
CA HIS A 133 23.59 4.92 6.59
C HIS A 133 23.66 6.26 5.83
N ALA A 134 24.72 6.43 5.05
CA ALA A 134 25.01 7.66 4.32
C ALA A 134 23.94 8.05 3.28
N TRP A 135 23.13 7.10 2.80
CA TRP A 135 22.08 7.36 1.81
C TRP A 135 20.82 8.01 2.41
N GLU A 136 20.56 7.82 3.70
CA GLU A 136 19.25 8.17 4.31
C GLU A 136 19.00 9.68 4.30
N ARG A 137 19.97 10.48 4.74
CA ARG A 137 19.82 11.94 4.79
C ARG A 137 19.68 12.55 3.39
N PRO A 138 20.56 12.29 2.41
CA PRO A 138 20.39 12.79 1.05
C PRO A 138 19.09 12.34 0.39
N TYR A 139 18.62 11.12 0.70
CA TYR A 139 17.35 10.60 0.19
C TYR A 139 16.15 11.41 0.69
N LEU A 140 16.12 11.74 1.99
CA LEU A 140 15.06 12.57 2.57
C LEU A 140 15.17 14.02 2.08
N GLU A 141 16.37 14.58 2.09
CA GLU A 141 16.62 15.97 1.68
C GLU A 141 16.22 16.21 0.22
N GLY A 142 16.67 15.34 -0.69
CA GLY A 142 16.40 15.44 -2.12
C GLY A 142 14.91 15.31 -2.49
N SER A 143 14.05 14.87 -1.57
CA SER A 143 12.60 14.83 -1.80
C SER A 143 11.95 16.21 -1.91
N ASN A 144 12.65 17.29 -1.54
CA ASN A 144 12.17 18.67 -1.71
C ASN A 144 12.16 19.17 -3.17
N ASP A 145 12.86 18.47 -4.07
CA ASP A 145 12.93 18.75 -5.52
C ASP A 145 12.58 17.50 -6.36
N LEU A 146 11.77 16.60 -5.78
CA LEU A 146 11.40 15.34 -6.40
C LEU A 146 9.93 15.31 -6.80
N ILE A 147 9.68 14.95 -8.06
CA ILE A 147 8.34 14.59 -8.55
C ILE A 147 8.24 13.07 -8.55
N PHE A 148 7.24 12.53 -7.84
CA PHE A 148 6.86 11.15 -8.02
C PHE A 148 6.07 11.01 -9.32
N LYS A 149 6.79 10.70 -10.41
CA LYS A 149 6.25 10.74 -11.77
C LYS A 149 5.37 9.52 -12.08
N ASN A 150 4.11 9.78 -12.38
CA ASN A 150 3.15 8.83 -12.97
C ASN A 150 2.31 9.59 -14.00
N THR A 151 2.85 9.77 -15.20
CA THR A 151 2.11 10.41 -16.30
C THR A 151 1.02 9.48 -16.83
N PHE A 152 0.06 10.00 -17.59
CA PHE A 152 -0.94 9.14 -18.26
C PHE A 152 -0.29 8.03 -19.11
N LYS A 153 0.83 8.32 -19.79
CA LYS A 153 1.57 7.32 -20.57
C LYS A 153 2.21 6.25 -19.69
N ASP A 154 2.75 6.65 -18.53
CA ASP A 154 3.33 5.69 -17.58
C ASP A 154 2.24 4.76 -17.02
N ILE A 155 1.10 5.32 -16.62
CA ILE A 155 -0.05 4.57 -16.09
C ILE A 155 -0.60 3.61 -17.15
N GLU A 156 -0.80 4.07 -18.38
CA GLU A 156 -1.24 3.24 -19.50
C GLU A 156 -0.27 2.08 -19.76
N HIS A 157 1.04 2.34 -19.68
CA HIS A 157 2.06 1.32 -19.85
C HIS A 157 2.01 0.25 -18.73
N ILE A 158 1.83 0.65 -17.47
CA ILE A 158 1.68 -0.30 -16.36
C ILE A 158 0.39 -1.13 -16.54
N LEU A 159 -0.73 -0.48 -16.87
CA LEU A 159 -2.02 -1.15 -17.08
C LEU A 159 -1.94 -2.23 -18.16
N ALA A 160 -1.33 -1.90 -19.31
CA ALA A 160 -1.14 -2.86 -20.39
C ALA A 160 -0.19 -4.00 -19.96
N SER A 161 0.98 -3.66 -19.42
CA SER A 161 2.06 -4.64 -19.19
C SER A 161 1.77 -5.61 -18.04
N CYS A 162 1.12 -5.14 -16.97
CA CYS A 162 0.74 -5.99 -15.83
C CYS A 162 -0.64 -6.64 -16.06
N GLY A 163 -1.57 -5.96 -16.74
CA GLY A 163 -2.92 -6.46 -17.01
C GLY A 163 -2.92 -7.73 -17.87
N ASP A 164 -2.01 -7.84 -18.85
CA ASP A 164 -1.86 -9.02 -19.71
C ASP A 164 -1.50 -10.30 -18.93
N ASN A 165 -0.96 -10.17 -17.72
CA ASN A 165 -0.60 -11.28 -16.84
C ASN A 165 -1.67 -11.58 -15.76
N GLY A 166 -2.86 -10.99 -15.88
CA GLY A 166 -3.97 -11.17 -14.95
C GLY A 166 -3.82 -10.46 -13.61
N THR A 167 -2.84 -9.56 -13.47
CA THR A 167 -2.65 -8.75 -12.26
C THR A 167 -3.75 -7.70 -12.14
N ARG A 168 -4.34 -7.59 -10.95
CA ARG A 168 -5.29 -6.52 -10.59
C ARG A 168 -4.57 -5.40 -9.85
N PHE A 169 -5.20 -4.24 -9.75
CA PHE A 169 -4.55 -3.05 -9.22
C PHE A 169 -5.17 -2.56 -7.92
N GLU A 170 -4.31 -2.29 -6.93
CA GLU A 170 -4.60 -1.35 -5.85
C GLU A 170 -4.33 0.06 -6.39
N ILE A 171 -5.40 0.83 -6.61
CA ILE A 171 -5.37 2.13 -7.29
C ILE A 171 -5.12 3.22 -6.24
N GLU A 172 -3.85 3.65 -6.13
CA GLU A 172 -3.37 4.60 -5.13
C GLU A 172 -3.70 6.05 -5.56
N CYS A 173 -4.67 6.65 -4.85
CA CYS A 173 -5.18 8.00 -5.10
C CYS A 173 -4.83 8.91 -3.91
N TYR A 174 -3.90 9.84 -4.14
CA TYR A 174 -3.39 10.78 -3.13
C TYR A 174 -4.14 12.11 -3.14
N ASP A 175 -5.00 12.35 -4.14
CA ASP A 175 -5.79 13.56 -4.25
C ASP A 175 -7.03 13.29 -5.14
N ILE A 176 -7.98 14.21 -5.15
CA ILE A 176 -9.21 14.15 -5.93
C ILE A 176 -8.91 13.99 -7.42
N GLY A 177 -7.89 14.70 -7.94
CA GLY A 177 -7.47 14.59 -9.32
C GLY A 177 -7.11 13.16 -9.74
N HIS A 178 -6.55 12.36 -8.82
CA HIS A 178 -6.16 10.98 -9.10
C HIS A 178 -7.39 10.07 -9.30
N LEU A 179 -8.51 10.35 -8.64
CA LEU A 179 -9.77 9.65 -8.89
C LEU A 179 -10.30 9.95 -10.30
N TYR A 180 -10.19 11.20 -10.75
CA TYR A 180 -10.54 11.57 -12.13
C TYR A 180 -9.59 10.94 -13.15
N THR A 181 -8.29 10.83 -12.85
CA THR A 181 -7.36 10.06 -13.69
C THR A 181 -7.77 8.60 -13.78
N ALA A 182 -8.20 7.97 -12.68
CA ALA A 182 -8.68 6.59 -12.70
C ALA A 182 -9.95 6.46 -13.55
N ALA A 183 -10.91 7.37 -13.41
CA ALA A 183 -12.12 7.40 -14.23
C ALA A 183 -11.81 7.50 -15.74
N HIS A 184 -10.83 8.32 -16.13
CA HIS A 184 -10.36 8.38 -17.53
C HIS A 184 -9.91 7.00 -18.08
N PHE A 185 -9.20 6.21 -17.29
CA PHE A 185 -8.77 4.87 -17.71
C PHE A 185 -9.91 3.84 -17.67
N VAL A 186 -10.92 4.04 -16.82
CA VAL A 186 -12.16 3.25 -16.81
C VAL A 186 -12.98 3.52 -18.06
N ASP A 187 -13.19 4.79 -18.45
CA ASP A 187 -13.93 5.18 -19.66
C ASP A 187 -13.28 4.59 -20.92
N ARG A 188 -11.95 4.48 -20.92
CA ARG A 188 -11.15 3.85 -21.99
C ARG A 188 -11.09 2.32 -21.91
N LYS A 189 -11.74 1.69 -20.92
CA LYS A 189 -11.76 0.24 -20.67
C LYS A 189 -10.38 -0.39 -20.39
N LEU A 190 -9.42 0.42 -19.97
CA LEU A 190 -8.07 -0.01 -19.60
C LEU A 190 -7.99 -0.43 -18.13
N LEU A 191 -8.83 0.14 -17.28
CA LEU A 191 -9.12 -0.35 -15.93
C LEU A 191 -10.46 -1.08 -15.93
N LYS A 192 -10.50 -2.30 -15.38
CA LYS A 192 -11.70 -3.15 -15.33
C LYS A 192 -12.16 -3.39 -13.88
N PRO A 193 -13.48 -3.41 -13.60
CA PRO A 193 -13.98 -3.64 -12.26
C PRO A 193 -13.80 -5.11 -11.79
N PRO A 194 -13.93 -5.41 -10.48
CA PRO A 194 -14.08 -4.47 -9.38
C PRO A 194 -12.79 -3.68 -9.09
N PHE A 195 -12.90 -2.37 -8.87
CA PHE A 195 -11.75 -1.50 -8.60
C PHE A 195 -11.39 -1.52 -7.12
N LEU A 196 -10.12 -1.69 -6.75
CA LEU A 196 -9.64 -1.43 -5.39
C LEU A 196 -9.10 -0.01 -5.32
N ILE A 197 -9.92 0.95 -4.90
CA ILE A 197 -9.50 2.35 -4.73
C ILE A 197 -8.88 2.51 -3.34
N GLN A 198 -7.59 2.81 -3.30
CA GLN A 198 -6.83 3.09 -2.08
C GLN A 198 -6.64 4.60 -1.95
N SER A 199 -7.37 5.24 -1.03
CA SER A 199 -7.21 6.68 -0.76
C SER A 199 -6.09 6.93 0.24
N VAL A 200 -5.11 7.74 -0.16
CA VAL A 200 -3.88 7.99 0.59
C VAL A 200 -3.90 9.39 1.19
N PHE A 201 -3.89 9.48 2.52
CA PHE A 201 -4.01 10.77 3.23
C PHE A 201 -2.72 11.15 3.97
N GLY A 202 -2.37 12.44 3.93
CA GLY A 202 -1.33 13.01 4.79
C GLY A 202 0.10 12.95 4.25
N ILE A 203 0.27 12.70 2.96
CA ILE A 203 1.56 12.84 2.29
C ILE A 203 1.76 14.31 1.90
N ARG A 204 2.95 14.86 2.17
CA ARG A 204 3.28 16.23 1.74
C ARG A 204 3.33 16.28 0.21
N GLY A 205 2.38 17.01 -0.38
CA GLY A 205 2.17 17.08 -1.83
C GLY A 205 0.89 16.39 -2.31
N GLY A 206 0.20 15.65 -1.44
CA GLY A 206 -1.16 15.14 -1.65
C GLY A 206 -2.19 15.77 -0.72
N ILE A 207 -3.35 15.15 -0.64
CA ILE A 207 -4.48 15.57 0.19
C ILE A 207 -4.16 15.43 1.69
N GLY A 208 -4.78 16.29 2.50
CA GLY A 208 -4.61 16.35 3.95
C GLY A 208 -5.22 15.14 4.69
N THR A 209 -5.26 15.23 6.03
CA THR A 209 -5.87 14.21 6.90
C THR A 209 -7.13 14.71 7.60
N HIS A 210 -7.76 15.76 7.10
CA HIS A 210 -8.98 16.29 7.70
C HIS A 210 -10.15 15.33 7.40
N PRO A 211 -11.11 15.11 8.31
CA PRO A 211 -12.27 14.26 8.02
C PRO A 211 -13.03 14.65 6.73
N GLU A 212 -13.08 15.95 6.40
CA GLU A 212 -13.67 16.44 5.14
C GLU A 212 -12.93 15.94 3.90
N ASP A 213 -11.60 15.78 3.96
CA ASP A 213 -10.81 15.22 2.86
C ASP A 213 -11.22 13.78 2.60
N VAL A 214 -11.40 13.00 3.68
CA VAL A 214 -11.84 11.60 3.63
C VAL A 214 -13.25 11.49 3.03
N MET A 215 -14.18 12.33 3.50
CA MET A 215 -15.55 12.36 2.98
C MET A 215 -15.59 12.80 1.51
N MET A 216 -14.74 13.75 1.10
CA MET A 216 -14.68 14.21 -0.28
C MET A 216 -14.12 13.15 -1.23
N MET A 217 -13.06 12.44 -0.83
CA MET A 217 -12.51 11.30 -1.58
C MET A 217 -13.57 10.20 -1.76
N LYS A 218 -14.26 9.82 -0.67
CA LYS A 218 -15.33 8.82 -0.73
C LYS A 218 -16.47 9.26 -1.65
N ARG A 219 -16.98 10.48 -1.48
CA ARG A 219 -18.08 11.03 -2.28
C ARG A 219 -17.72 11.11 -3.76
N THR A 220 -16.48 11.45 -4.08
CA THR A 220 -16.00 11.50 -5.47
C THR A 220 -15.87 10.12 -6.06
N ALA A 221 -15.32 9.15 -5.32
CA ALA A 221 -15.28 7.77 -5.77
C ALA A 221 -16.68 7.18 -6.00
N ASP A 222 -17.64 7.43 -5.10
CA ASP A 222 -19.05 7.02 -5.29
C ASP A 222 -19.65 7.58 -6.57
N ARG A 223 -19.39 8.86 -6.86
CA ARG A 223 -19.90 9.54 -8.05
C ARG A 223 -19.28 9.00 -9.34
N LEU A 224 -18.01 8.64 -9.33
CA LEU A 224 -17.27 8.22 -10.53
C LEU A 224 -17.36 6.72 -10.81
N PHE A 225 -17.41 5.89 -9.76
CA PHE A 225 -17.31 4.42 -9.88
C PHE A 225 -18.56 3.67 -9.40
N GLY A 226 -19.52 4.37 -8.77
CA GLY A 226 -20.78 3.76 -8.33
C GLY A 226 -20.58 2.54 -7.43
N ALA A 227 -21.11 1.39 -7.84
CA ALA A 227 -21.00 0.13 -7.12
C ALA A 227 -19.80 -0.74 -7.55
N ASP A 228 -19.04 -0.31 -8.55
CA ASP A 228 -18.00 -1.11 -9.20
C ASP A 228 -16.66 -1.06 -8.46
N TYR A 229 -16.59 -0.37 -7.33
CA TYR A 229 -15.37 -0.24 -6.55
C TYR A 229 -15.52 -0.69 -5.10
N THR A 230 -14.41 -1.18 -4.59
CA THR A 230 -14.12 -1.39 -3.18
C THR A 230 -13.17 -0.29 -2.73
N TRP A 231 -13.45 0.32 -1.58
CA TRP A 231 -12.67 1.43 -1.05
C TRP A 231 -11.76 0.96 0.08
N SER A 232 -10.52 1.42 0.12
CA SER A 232 -9.58 1.26 1.23
C SER A 232 -8.93 2.60 1.56
N VAL A 233 -8.48 2.75 2.81
CA VAL A 233 -7.83 3.96 3.29
C VAL A 233 -6.52 3.64 3.98
N LEU A 234 -5.47 4.38 3.61
CA LEU A 234 -4.28 4.58 4.45
C LEU A 234 -4.12 6.05 4.85
N ALA A 235 -3.49 6.28 6.00
CA ALA A 235 -3.14 7.62 6.45
C ALA A 235 -1.77 7.62 7.13
N ALA A 236 -0.95 8.62 6.79
CA ALA A 236 0.41 8.71 7.26
C ALA A 236 0.52 8.94 8.78
N GLY A 237 1.42 8.18 9.42
CA GLY A 237 1.83 8.34 10.81
C GLY A 237 0.66 8.28 11.80
N ARG A 238 0.59 9.28 12.70
CA ARG A 238 -0.41 9.33 13.80
C ARG A 238 -1.87 9.30 13.35
N LYS A 239 -2.15 9.47 12.06
CA LYS A 239 -3.50 9.47 11.48
C LYS A 239 -3.95 8.10 10.97
N GLN A 240 -3.07 7.10 10.96
CA GLN A 240 -3.34 5.72 10.52
C GLN A 240 -4.61 5.16 11.19
N THR A 241 -4.59 4.95 12.51
CA THR A 241 -5.74 4.36 13.23
C THR A 241 -7.00 5.22 13.15
N PRO A 242 -6.99 6.55 13.42
CA PRO A 242 -8.20 7.36 13.34
C PRO A 242 -8.89 7.33 11.97
N LEU A 243 -8.14 7.43 10.87
CA LEU A 243 -8.72 7.46 9.52
C LEU A 243 -9.09 6.05 9.02
N ALA A 244 -8.36 5.01 9.42
CA ALA A 244 -8.77 3.63 9.18
C ALA A 244 -10.12 3.32 9.86
N THR A 245 -10.30 3.74 11.13
CA THR A 245 -11.58 3.58 11.83
C THR A 245 -12.71 4.35 11.15
N MET A 246 -12.46 5.59 10.70
CA MET A 246 -13.44 6.37 9.94
C MET A 246 -13.81 5.69 8.61
N ALA A 247 -12.84 5.12 7.90
CA ALA A 247 -13.10 4.38 6.68
C ALA A 247 -13.98 3.16 6.94
N ALA A 248 -13.69 2.40 7.99
CA ALA A 248 -14.48 1.22 8.38
C ALA A 248 -15.93 1.57 8.72
N THR A 249 -16.19 2.64 9.49
CA THR A 249 -17.55 3.08 9.80
C THR A 249 -18.31 3.60 8.58
N MET A 250 -17.60 4.04 7.54
CA MET A 250 -18.15 4.40 6.23
C MET A 250 -18.30 3.20 5.27
N GLY A 251 -18.05 1.97 5.75
CA GLY A 251 -18.15 0.74 4.97
C GLY A 251 -16.98 0.50 4.01
N GLY A 252 -15.82 1.09 4.30
CA GLY A 252 -14.56 0.88 3.61
C GLY A 252 -13.67 -0.16 4.27
N ASN A 253 -12.56 -0.46 3.60
CA ASN A 253 -11.46 -1.29 4.06
C ASN A 253 -10.34 -0.43 4.65
N VAL A 254 -9.37 -1.09 5.26
CA VAL A 254 -8.31 -0.41 6.01
C VAL A 254 -6.94 -0.89 5.59
N ARG A 255 -5.98 0.03 5.59
CA ARG A 255 -4.56 -0.26 5.45
C ARG A 255 -3.77 0.28 6.65
N VAL A 256 -2.92 -0.58 7.18
CA VAL A 256 -1.98 -0.29 8.29
C VAL A 256 -0.60 -0.85 7.94
N GLY A 257 0.38 -0.68 8.81
CA GLY A 257 1.73 -1.21 8.65
C GLY A 257 2.82 -0.17 8.83
N LEU A 258 4.04 -0.65 9.03
CA LEU A 258 5.23 0.16 9.31
C LEU A 258 5.67 1.00 8.11
N GLU A 259 5.21 0.67 6.91
CA GLU A 259 5.31 1.54 5.75
C GLU A 259 4.64 2.90 5.98
N ASP A 260 3.44 2.87 6.57
CA ASP A 260 2.58 4.05 6.66
C ASP A 260 2.75 4.77 8.01
N SER A 261 3.05 4.04 9.09
CA SER A 261 3.30 4.60 10.42
C SER A 261 4.29 3.76 11.23
N LEU A 262 5.32 4.38 11.79
CA LEU A 262 6.24 3.72 12.73
C LEU A 262 5.68 3.59 14.16
N TRP A 263 4.46 4.08 14.42
CA TRP A 263 3.94 4.31 15.77
C TRP A 263 2.78 3.36 16.08
N ASP A 264 2.75 2.82 17.31
CA ASP A 264 1.59 2.06 17.85
C ASP A 264 0.77 2.91 18.83
N GLY A 265 1.22 4.12 19.12
CA GLY A 265 0.58 5.11 19.96
C GLY A 265 1.38 6.41 20.02
N PRO A 266 0.87 7.45 20.72
CA PRO A 266 1.61 8.69 20.88
C PRO A 266 2.97 8.46 21.54
N GLY A 267 4.06 8.65 20.78
CA GLY A 267 5.43 8.51 21.26
C GLY A 267 5.93 7.07 21.41
N GLU A 268 5.14 6.06 21.07
CA GLU A 268 5.51 4.65 21.18
C GLU A 268 5.68 4.04 19.78
N LEU A 269 6.87 3.51 19.51
CA LEU A 269 7.16 2.81 18.26
C LEU A 269 6.42 1.47 18.24
N ALA A 270 5.85 1.14 17.08
CA ALA A 270 5.33 -0.20 16.83
C ALA A 270 6.49 -1.20 16.75
N ARG A 271 6.35 -2.32 17.47
CA ARG A 271 7.38 -3.37 17.52
C ARG A 271 7.31 -4.31 16.32
N SER A 272 6.13 -4.41 15.71
CA SER A 272 5.88 -5.24 14.53
C SER A 272 4.72 -4.70 13.71
N ASN A 273 4.65 -5.09 12.44
CA ASN A 273 3.47 -4.90 11.60
C ASN A 273 2.23 -5.58 12.21
N ALA A 274 2.41 -6.75 12.81
CA ALA A 274 1.33 -7.52 13.43
C ALA A 274 0.65 -6.77 14.60
N ASP A 275 1.38 -5.93 15.34
CA ASP A 275 0.78 -5.13 16.43
C ASP A 275 -0.26 -4.15 15.90
N GLN A 276 0.04 -3.47 14.79
CA GLN A 276 -0.89 -2.57 14.13
C GLN A 276 -2.09 -3.31 13.54
N VAL A 277 -1.87 -4.49 12.95
CA VAL A 277 -2.96 -5.36 12.46
C VAL A 277 -3.88 -5.79 13.61
N ARG A 278 -3.32 -6.27 14.73
CA ARG A 278 -4.11 -6.65 15.93
C ARG A 278 -4.90 -5.47 16.48
N ARG A 279 -4.31 -4.28 16.47
CA ARG A 279 -4.98 -3.05 16.94
C ARG A 279 -6.18 -2.70 16.08
N ILE A 280 -6.02 -2.62 14.76
CA ILE A 280 -7.14 -2.26 13.89
C ILE A 280 -8.19 -3.37 13.88
N ARG A 281 -7.79 -4.65 13.90
CA ARG A 281 -8.71 -5.78 14.03
C ARG A 281 -9.59 -5.68 15.27
N ARG A 282 -9.02 -5.43 16.45
CA ARG A 282 -9.79 -5.24 17.68
C ARG A 282 -10.81 -4.12 17.55
N ILE A 283 -10.42 -2.98 16.97
CA ILE A 283 -11.35 -1.86 16.74
C ILE A 283 -12.50 -2.29 15.81
N LEU A 284 -12.22 -3.04 14.75
CA LEU A 284 -13.25 -3.55 13.84
C LEU A 284 -14.21 -4.51 14.57
N GLU A 285 -13.68 -5.42 15.38
CA GLU A 285 -14.46 -6.36 16.18
C GLU A 285 -15.33 -5.61 17.23
N ASP A 286 -14.80 -4.58 17.88
CA ASP A 286 -15.53 -3.71 18.81
C ASP A 286 -16.64 -2.92 18.10
N LEU A 287 -16.47 -2.62 16.81
CA LEU A 287 -17.50 -2.04 15.93
C LEU A 287 -18.50 -3.08 15.39
N SER A 288 -18.44 -4.34 15.85
CA SER A 288 -19.25 -5.47 15.35
C SER A 288 -19.05 -5.78 13.86
N LEU A 289 -17.89 -5.43 13.31
CA LEU A 289 -17.45 -5.82 11.98
C LEU A 289 -16.62 -7.10 12.07
N GLN A 290 -16.51 -7.81 10.95
CA GLN A 290 -15.69 -9.00 10.82
C GLN A 290 -14.53 -8.71 9.89
N VAL A 291 -13.38 -9.36 10.12
CA VAL A 291 -12.22 -9.26 9.23
C VAL A 291 -12.36 -10.27 8.09
N ALA A 292 -12.01 -9.84 6.88
CA ALA A 292 -11.99 -10.70 5.70
C ALA A 292 -10.80 -11.67 5.74
N THR A 293 -10.99 -12.92 5.31
CA THR A 293 -9.87 -13.83 5.01
C THR A 293 -9.21 -13.45 3.67
N PRO A 294 -7.99 -13.97 3.38
CA PRO A 294 -7.39 -13.82 2.05
C PRO A 294 -8.30 -14.29 0.90
N ASP A 295 -9.02 -15.41 1.06
CA ASP A 295 -9.93 -15.91 0.03
C ASP A 295 -11.19 -15.04 -0.15
N GLU A 296 -11.71 -14.48 0.94
CA GLU A 296 -12.80 -13.50 0.87
C GLU A 296 -12.33 -12.21 0.16
N ALA A 297 -11.08 -11.79 0.38
CA ALA A 297 -10.47 -10.69 -0.36
C ALA A 297 -10.30 -11.03 -1.84
N ARG A 298 -9.80 -12.23 -2.18
CA ARG A 298 -9.72 -12.73 -3.56
C ARG A 298 -11.07 -12.72 -4.27
N ALA A 299 -12.11 -13.24 -3.62
CA ALA A 299 -13.45 -13.27 -4.18
C ALA A 299 -14.02 -11.86 -4.40
N THR A 300 -13.84 -10.96 -3.43
CA THR A 300 -14.29 -9.56 -3.51
C THR A 300 -13.61 -8.81 -4.65
N LEU A 301 -12.31 -9.03 -4.82
CA LEU A 301 -11.48 -8.32 -5.80
C LEU A 301 -11.36 -9.07 -7.13
N GLN A 302 -11.96 -10.25 -7.28
CA GLN A 302 -11.83 -11.13 -8.45
C GLN A 302 -10.36 -11.38 -8.83
N LEU A 303 -9.54 -11.72 -7.84
CA LEU A 303 -8.13 -12.03 -8.04
C LEU A 303 -7.97 -13.41 -8.69
N LYS A 304 -6.89 -13.59 -9.45
CA LYS A 304 -6.58 -14.84 -10.16
C LYS A 304 -6.23 -16.03 -9.25
N GLY A 305 -5.92 -15.79 -7.98
CA GLY A 305 -5.52 -16.84 -7.04
C GLY A 305 -4.01 -16.98 -6.89
N GLY A 306 -3.57 -17.41 -5.71
CA GLY A 306 -2.15 -17.53 -5.35
C GLY A 306 -1.38 -18.60 -6.14
N HIS A 307 -2.08 -19.51 -6.83
CA HIS A 307 -1.45 -20.51 -7.69
C HIS A 307 -1.05 -19.94 -9.06
N ASP A 308 -1.69 -18.87 -9.53
CA ASP A 308 -1.49 -18.28 -10.87
C ASP A 308 -0.48 -17.11 -10.86
N VAL A 309 0.45 -17.10 -9.89
CA VAL A 309 1.58 -16.16 -9.79
C VAL A 309 2.90 -16.84 -10.15
N ALA A 310 3.90 -16.06 -10.56
CA ALA A 310 5.19 -16.58 -11.04
C ALA A 310 6.27 -16.63 -9.92
N PHE A 311 5.92 -17.15 -8.75
CA PHE A 311 6.80 -17.41 -7.61
C PHE A 311 6.22 -18.46 -6.65
#